data_AF-A0A8T0XT18-F1
#
_entry.id   AF-A0A8T0XT18-F1
#
_cell.length_a   1.000
_cell.length_b   1.000
_cell.length_c   1.000
_cell.angle_alpha   90.00
_cell.angle_beta   90.00
_cell.angle_gamma   90.00
#
_symmetry.space_group_name_H-M   'P 1'
#
loop_
_entity.id
_entity.type
_entity.pdbx_description
1 polymer ?
#
loop_
_entity_poly.entity_id
_entity_poly.type
_entity_poly.pdbx_seq_one_letter_code
_entity_poly.pdbx_strand_id
1 'polypeptide(L)'
;MSSPSSSLQGIPPGSKRFRHAILKNLILVLRKGASRGMGIHERRSAIRRAADAALATARGAAPRWSRSLAAELSQGGGRDAHLLIRAAKSSAPSSSECKSPAGKMVCSKRMPRRRLRARPKSRATAKAAGVLARVLVRKRARALREIVPGGRGMMDECTLLGETLDYAVSLKDQVEAMQLLLRTLQAPQEP
;
A
#
# COMPACT_ATOMS: atom_id res chain seq x y z
N MET A 1 -0.55 3.74 38.19
CA MET A 1 -1.54 3.59 37.11
C MET A 1 -0.82 3.88 35.81
N SER A 2 -0.44 2.85 35.05
CA SER A 2 0.39 3.02 33.84
C SER A 2 -0.48 2.92 32.60
N SER A 3 -0.56 4.02 31.85
CA SER A 3 -1.24 4.09 30.54
C SER A 3 -0.50 3.28 29.48
N PRO A 4 -1.19 2.51 28.61
CA PRO A 4 -0.54 1.88 27.48
C PRO A 4 -0.49 2.85 26.28
N SER A 5 0.71 3.28 25.92
CA SER A 5 1.01 4.06 24.71
C SER A 5 0.60 3.29 23.46
N SER A 6 -0.51 3.72 22.87
CA SER A 6 -1.05 3.22 21.60
C SER A 6 -0.41 3.98 20.44
N SER A 7 0.83 3.66 20.06
CA SER A 7 1.54 4.41 19.01
C SER A 7 2.46 3.55 18.17
N LEU A 8 1.93 2.49 17.54
CA LEU A 8 2.62 1.77 16.46
C LEU A 8 1.68 1.29 15.32
N GLN A 9 0.40 1.69 15.32
CA GLN A 9 -0.50 1.38 14.21
C GLN A 9 -0.44 2.49 13.17
N GLY A 10 0.00 2.15 11.95
CA GLY A 10 -0.08 3.05 10.80
C GLY A 10 -1.52 3.54 10.58
N ILE A 11 -1.69 4.78 10.13
CA ILE A 11 -3.02 5.39 9.98
C ILE A 11 -3.87 4.51 9.05
N PRO A 12 -5.11 4.15 9.43
CA PRO A 12 -5.94 3.28 8.62
C PRO A 12 -6.31 3.97 7.30
N PRO A 13 -6.17 3.28 6.16
CA PRO A 13 -6.62 3.80 4.88
C PRO A 13 -8.15 3.91 4.87
N GLY A 14 -8.66 4.80 4.03
CA GLY A 14 -10.07 5.21 3.94
C GLY A 14 -10.46 6.35 4.87
N SER A 15 -9.54 6.83 5.71
CA SER A 15 -9.81 7.89 6.70
C SER A 15 -9.44 9.29 6.19
N LYS A 16 -10.16 10.32 6.66
CA LYS A 16 -9.80 11.74 6.38
C LYS A 16 -8.39 12.07 6.87
N ARG A 17 -7.98 11.52 8.01
CA ARG A 17 -6.64 11.70 8.58
C ARG A 17 -5.55 11.12 7.69
N PHE A 18 -5.81 9.97 7.08
CA PHE A 18 -4.86 9.35 6.15
C PHE A 18 -4.68 10.19 4.88
N ARG A 19 -5.78 10.63 4.25
CA ARG A 19 -5.72 11.54 3.09
C ARG A 19 -4.97 12.84 3.41
N HIS A 20 -5.21 13.42 4.58
CA HIS A 20 -4.48 14.60 5.04
C HIS A 20 -2.97 14.32 5.23
N ALA A 21 -2.60 13.17 5.78
CA ALA A 21 -1.20 12.78 5.90
C ALA A 21 -0.52 12.61 4.54
N ILE A 22 -1.19 11.96 3.57
CA ILE A 22 -0.71 11.85 2.19
C ILE A 22 -0.47 13.24 1.61
N LEU A 23 -1.47 14.13 1.73
CA LEU A 23 -1.41 15.50 1.21
C LEU A 23 -0.22 16.29 1.79
N LYS A 24 -0.09 16.27 3.12
CA LYS A 24 1.01 16.94 3.83
C LYS A 24 2.37 16.45 3.36
N ASN A 25 2.54 15.13 3.28
CA ASN A 25 3.80 14.51 2.86
C ASN A 25 4.11 14.83 1.39
N LEU A 26 3.10 14.81 0.51
CA LEU A 26 3.24 15.11 -0.91
C LEU A 26 3.75 16.53 -1.15
N ILE A 27 3.12 17.53 -0.50
CA ILE A 27 3.55 18.93 -0.60
C ILE A 27 5.00 19.08 -0.13
N LEU A 28 5.35 18.46 0.99
CA LEU A 28 6.69 18.53 1.56
C LEU A 28 7.74 17.95 0.61
N VAL A 29 7.47 16.77 0.04
CA VAL A 29 8.34 16.07 -0.91
C VAL A 29 8.51 16.88 -2.21
N LEU A 30 7.41 17.42 -2.76
CA LEU A 30 7.46 18.23 -3.97
C LEU A 30 8.24 19.53 -3.79
N ARG A 31 8.07 20.23 -2.65
CA ARG A 31 8.84 21.44 -2.33
C ARG A 31 10.35 21.21 -2.28
N LYS A 32 10.76 20.00 -1.90
CA LYS A 32 12.17 19.63 -1.75
C LYS A 32 12.80 19.12 -3.05
N GLY A 33 12.00 18.53 -3.94
CA GLY A 33 12.46 17.97 -5.21
C GLY A 33 12.22 18.86 -6.43
N ALA A 34 11.58 20.03 -6.27
CA ALA A 34 11.32 20.95 -7.37
C ALA A 34 12.61 21.66 -7.82
N SER A 35 13.06 21.37 -9.05
CA SER A 35 14.16 22.08 -9.72
C SER A 35 13.67 22.75 -11.01
N ARG A 36 14.12 24.00 -11.26
CA ARG A 36 13.70 24.80 -12.43
C ARG A 36 14.15 24.22 -13.78
N GLY A 37 15.14 23.31 -13.78
CA GLY A 37 15.71 22.72 -15.01
C GLY A 37 14.99 21.47 -15.52
N MET A 38 13.93 20.99 -14.85
CA MET A 38 13.38 19.68 -15.15
C MET A 38 12.52 19.64 -16.42
N GLY A 39 12.81 18.67 -17.29
CA GLY A 39 11.99 18.34 -18.43
C GLY A 39 10.59 17.83 -18.03
N ILE A 40 9.65 17.77 -18.97
CA ILE A 40 8.28 17.31 -18.69
C ILE A 40 8.27 15.84 -18.20
N HIS A 41 9.08 14.97 -18.80
CA HIS A 41 9.21 13.56 -18.39
C HIS A 41 9.79 13.42 -16.99
N GLU A 42 10.78 14.23 -16.65
CA GLU A 42 11.38 14.25 -15.31
C GLU A 42 10.39 14.75 -14.27
N ARG A 43 9.63 15.81 -14.59
CA ARG A 43 8.56 16.31 -13.72
C ARG A 43 7.50 15.25 -13.46
N ARG A 44 7.00 14.57 -14.50
CA ARG A 44 6.04 13.44 -14.35
C ARG A 44 6.60 12.33 -13.46
N SER A 45 7.85 11.95 -13.68
CA SER A 45 8.52 10.91 -12.88
C SER A 45 8.73 11.33 -11.43
N ALA A 46 9.09 12.59 -11.18
CA ALA A 46 9.26 13.12 -9.84
C ALA A 46 7.93 13.23 -9.09
N ILE A 47 6.85 13.66 -9.76
CA ILE A 47 5.51 13.66 -9.17
C ILE A 47 5.09 12.26 -8.78
N ARG A 48 5.30 11.26 -9.66
CA ARG A 48 4.98 9.85 -9.35
C ARG A 48 5.77 9.36 -8.13
N ARG A 49 7.10 9.51 -8.13
CA ARG A 49 7.95 9.13 -6.98
C ARG A 49 7.55 9.87 -5.71
N ALA A 50 7.16 11.14 -5.82
CA ALA A 50 6.71 11.93 -4.69
C ALA A 50 5.41 11.40 -4.09
N ALA A 51 4.47 11.01 -4.96
CA ALA A 51 3.22 10.41 -4.55
C ALA A 51 3.45 9.06 -3.87
N ASP A 52 4.33 8.20 -4.41
CA ASP A 52 4.68 6.91 -3.82
C ASP A 52 5.37 7.08 -2.45
N ALA A 53 6.28 8.06 -2.33
CA ALA A 53 6.94 8.40 -1.06
C ALA A 53 5.95 8.90 -0.01
N ALA A 54 5.04 9.79 -0.40
CA ALA A 54 4.02 10.32 0.48
C ALA A 54 3.07 9.24 0.98
N LEU A 55 2.67 8.32 0.09
CA LEU A 55 1.81 7.19 0.41
C LEU A 55 2.48 6.22 1.38
N ALA A 56 3.72 5.82 1.09
CA ALA A 56 4.50 4.93 1.95
C ALA A 56 4.72 5.54 3.34
N THR A 57 5.02 6.84 3.40
CA THR A 57 5.23 7.57 4.66
C THR A 57 3.94 7.70 5.46
N ALA A 58 2.81 8.02 4.81
CA ALA A 58 1.52 8.17 5.48
C ALA A 58 1.02 6.85 6.08
N ARG A 59 1.31 5.73 5.40
CA ARG A 59 0.94 4.39 5.90
C ARG A 59 1.90 3.89 6.98
N GLY A 60 3.17 4.26 6.90
CA GLY A 60 4.22 3.84 7.82
C GLY A 60 4.71 2.42 7.55
N ALA A 61 5.47 1.86 8.48
CA ALA A 61 6.19 0.59 8.30
C ALA A 61 5.34 -0.69 8.45
N ALA A 62 4.04 -0.56 8.74
CA ALA A 62 3.19 -1.69 9.08
C ALA A 62 2.98 -2.67 7.91
N PRO A 63 2.41 -2.27 6.76
CA PRO A 63 2.31 -3.17 5.61
C PRO A 63 3.67 -3.40 4.95
N ARG A 64 3.84 -4.57 4.33
CA ARG A 64 5.05 -4.89 3.55
C ARG A 64 5.11 -4.09 2.26
N TRP A 65 3.96 -3.78 1.65
CA TRP A 65 3.93 -2.98 0.42
C TRP A 65 4.51 -1.57 0.63
N SER A 66 4.22 -0.91 1.76
CA SER A 66 4.75 0.44 2.04
C SER A 66 6.26 0.43 2.27
N ARG A 67 6.77 -0.63 2.92
CA ARG A 67 8.21 -0.84 3.10
C ARG A 67 8.93 -1.12 1.78
N SER A 68 8.33 -1.90 0.88
CA SER A 68 8.87 -2.13 -0.46
C SER A 68 8.98 -0.81 -1.22
N LEU A 69 7.92 -0.01 -1.25
CA LEU A 69 7.95 1.32 -1.88
C LEU A 69 9.05 2.22 -1.29
N ALA A 70 9.17 2.27 0.03
CA ALA A 70 10.22 3.04 0.68
C ALA A 70 11.63 2.55 0.33
N ALA A 71 11.82 1.24 0.18
CA ALA A 71 13.09 0.64 -0.23
C ALA A 71 13.42 0.92 -1.70
N GLU A 72 12.45 0.80 -2.60
CA GLU A 72 12.60 1.10 -4.04
C GLU A 72 13.03 2.56 -4.25
N LEU A 73 12.41 3.48 -3.49
CA LEU A 73 12.78 4.89 -3.50
C LEU A 73 14.20 5.14 -2.97
N SER A 74 14.71 4.27 -2.10
CA SER A 74 16.08 4.35 -1.57
C SER A 74 17.12 3.81 -2.54
N GLN A 75 16.76 2.84 -3.38
CA GLN A 75 17.66 2.18 -4.32
C GLN A 75 17.84 2.98 -5.62
N GLY A 76 16.87 3.81 -6.01
CA GLY A 76 16.95 4.69 -7.19
C GLY A 76 17.88 5.91 -7.03
N GLY A 77 18.94 5.81 -6.21
CA GLY A 77 19.68 6.92 -5.64
C GLY A 77 20.55 7.75 -6.59
N GLY A 78 19.96 8.80 -7.15
CA GLY A 78 20.57 10.14 -7.14
C GLY A 78 20.31 10.84 -5.79
N ARG A 79 21.06 11.91 -5.48
CA ARG A 79 21.07 12.66 -4.20
C ARG A 79 19.67 13.06 -3.65
N ASP A 80 18.66 13.18 -4.52
CA ASP A 80 17.29 13.56 -4.14
C ASP A 80 16.49 12.46 -3.44
N ALA A 81 16.76 11.18 -3.72
CA ALA A 81 16.09 10.04 -3.08
C ALA A 81 16.29 10.03 -1.56
N HIS A 82 17.50 10.38 -1.12
CA HIS A 82 17.87 10.45 0.29
C HIS A 82 17.15 11.59 1.03
N LEU A 83 16.79 12.67 0.33
CA LEU A 83 16.05 13.81 0.88
C LEU A 83 14.57 13.50 1.11
N LEU A 84 13.97 12.64 0.27
CA LEU A 84 12.58 12.19 0.42
C LEU A 84 12.43 11.23 1.60
N ILE A 85 13.40 10.34 1.79
CA ILE A 85 13.43 9.38 2.89
C ILE A 85 13.74 10.07 4.23
N ARG A 86 14.68 11.04 4.26
CA ARG A 86 15.01 11.77 5.49
C ARG A 86 13.85 12.65 5.98
N ALA A 87 13.04 13.19 5.08
CA ALA A 87 11.80 13.89 5.42
C ALA A 87 10.74 12.96 6.04
N ALA A 88 10.65 11.71 5.57
CA ALA A 88 9.79 10.69 6.17
C ALA A 88 10.32 10.25 7.56
N LYS A 89 11.63 10.05 7.69
CA LYS A 89 12.31 9.63 8.93
C LYS A 89 12.32 10.70 10.03
N SER A 90 12.29 12.00 9.71
CA SER A 90 12.23 13.06 10.73
C SER A 90 10.90 13.14 11.50
N SER A 91 9.97 12.21 11.24
CA SER A 91 8.71 12.07 11.96
C SER A 91 8.57 10.76 12.77
N ALA A 92 9.63 9.92 12.83
CA ALA A 92 9.58 8.65 13.55
C ALA A 92 10.90 8.39 14.32
N PRO A 93 10.85 7.96 15.59
CA PRO A 93 12.05 7.59 16.33
C PRO A 93 12.63 6.27 15.80
N SER A 94 13.95 6.17 15.94
CA SER A 94 14.84 5.16 15.36
C SER A 94 14.57 3.73 15.85
N SER A 95 14.71 2.80 14.90
CA SER A 95 15.09 1.39 15.00
C SER A 95 15.04 0.69 16.37
N SER A 96 14.17 -0.32 16.47
CA SER A 96 14.51 -1.57 17.17
C SER A 96 13.93 -2.76 16.40
N GLU A 97 14.70 -3.84 16.33
CA GLU A 97 14.35 -5.07 15.65
C GLU A 97 13.14 -5.74 16.31
N CYS A 98 12.03 -5.86 15.59
CA CYS A 98 10.84 -6.54 16.09
C CYS A 98 10.87 -8.01 15.65
N LYS A 99 11.21 -8.90 16.59
CA LYS A 99 10.85 -10.32 16.51
C LYS A 99 9.32 -10.43 16.55
N SER A 100 8.71 -10.84 15.45
CA SER A 100 7.25 -11.08 15.40
C SER A 100 6.88 -12.32 16.25
N PRO A 101 5.93 -12.23 17.19
CA PRO A 101 5.28 -13.43 17.71
C PRO A 101 4.24 -13.90 16.67
N ALA A 102 4.40 -15.13 16.20
CA ALA A 102 3.45 -15.79 15.31
C ALA A 102 2.16 -16.13 16.08
N GLY A 103 1.23 -15.16 16.13
CA GLY A 103 -0.14 -15.41 16.61
C GLY A 103 -0.90 -16.26 15.59
N LYS A 104 -1.09 -17.55 15.90
CA LYS A 104 -1.95 -18.46 15.13
C LYS A 104 -3.40 -17.98 15.21
N MET A 105 -3.90 -17.35 14.15
CA MET A 105 -5.32 -17.06 14.01
C MET A 105 -6.03 -18.30 13.45
N VAL A 106 -6.65 -19.10 14.32
CA VAL A 106 -7.54 -20.18 13.92
C VAL A 106 -8.91 -19.58 13.57
N CYS A 107 -9.21 -19.50 12.27
CA CYS A 107 -10.49 -19.02 11.79
C CYS A 107 -11.53 -20.15 11.84
N SER A 108 -12.26 -20.27 12.96
CA SER A 108 -13.42 -21.15 13.09
C SER A 108 -14.70 -20.37 12.79
N LYS A 109 -15.35 -20.65 11.66
CA LYS A 109 -16.77 -20.35 11.44
C LYS A 109 -17.41 -21.49 10.66
N ARG A 110 -18.19 -22.31 11.36
CA ARG A 110 -19.14 -23.27 10.76
C ARG A 110 -20.36 -22.47 10.29
N MET A 111 -20.55 -22.37 8.98
CA MET A 111 -21.79 -21.86 8.37
C MET A 111 -22.61 -23.02 7.80
N PRO A 112 -23.91 -23.16 8.15
CA PRO A 112 -24.76 -24.20 7.58
C PRO A 112 -25.12 -23.82 6.15
N ARG A 113 -24.70 -24.66 5.18
CA ARG A 113 -24.92 -24.44 3.75
C ARG A 113 -26.38 -24.72 3.38
N ARG A 114 -27.18 -23.68 3.10
CA ARG A 114 -28.39 -23.83 2.27
C ARG A 114 -27.98 -24.39 0.92
N ARG A 115 -28.58 -25.53 0.55
CA ARG A 115 -28.24 -26.29 -0.65
C ARG A 115 -28.84 -25.61 -1.88
N LEU A 116 -28.00 -24.93 -2.65
CA LEU A 116 -28.20 -24.80 -4.09
C LEU A 116 -26.87 -25.23 -4.74
N ARG A 117 -26.79 -26.50 -5.14
CA ARG A 117 -25.63 -27.04 -5.88
C ARG A 117 -26.13 -27.61 -7.20
N ALA A 118 -25.69 -27.01 -8.31
CA ALA A 118 -25.46 -27.77 -9.53
C ALA A 118 -24.39 -28.82 -9.19
N ARG A 119 -24.82 -30.06 -8.99
CA ARG A 119 -23.94 -31.17 -8.61
C ARG A 119 -23.10 -31.56 -9.82
N PRO A 120 -21.75 -31.53 -9.76
CA PRO A 120 -20.95 -32.10 -10.83
C PRO A 120 -21.33 -33.57 -11.02
N LYS A 121 -21.59 -33.95 -12.27
CA LYS A 121 -22.17 -35.24 -12.68
C LYS A 121 -21.31 -36.45 -12.27
N SER A 122 -20.03 -36.23 -11.93
CA SER A 122 -19.14 -37.24 -11.34
C SER A 122 -18.08 -36.65 -10.38
N ARG A 123 -17.52 -37.50 -9.50
CA ARG A 123 -16.37 -37.18 -8.64
C ARG A 123 -15.12 -36.80 -9.45
N ALA A 124 -14.94 -37.39 -10.64
CA ALA A 124 -13.83 -37.07 -11.54
C ALA A 124 -13.95 -35.64 -12.09
N THR A 125 -15.15 -35.26 -12.55
CA THR A 125 -15.43 -33.89 -13.02
C THR A 125 -15.21 -32.85 -11.92
N ALA A 126 -15.62 -33.14 -10.68
CA ALA A 126 -15.39 -32.26 -9.54
C ALA A 126 -13.90 -32.07 -9.21
N LYS A 127 -13.10 -33.16 -9.29
CA LYS A 127 -11.64 -33.09 -9.11
C LYS A 127 -10.98 -32.28 -10.21
N ALA A 128 -11.33 -32.50 -11.47
CA ALA A 128 -10.81 -31.75 -12.62
C ALA A 128 -11.13 -30.26 -12.51
N ALA A 129 -12.38 -29.90 -12.17
CA ALA A 129 -12.77 -28.51 -11.92
C ALA A 129 -11.97 -27.90 -10.76
N GLY A 130 -11.70 -28.66 -9.69
CA GLY A 130 -10.87 -28.21 -8.58
C GLY A 130 -9.39 -27.99 -8.95
N VAL A 131 -8.84 -28.79 -9.87
CA VAL A 131 -7.48 -28.58 -10.40
C VAL A 131 -7.43 -27.30 -11.23
N LEU A 132 -8.40 -27.11 -12.15
CA LEU A 132 -8.50 -25.90 -12.97
C LEU A 132 -8.65 -24.65 -12.10
N ALA A 133 -9.51 -24.71 -11.07
CA ALA A 133 -9.68 -23.61 -10.11
C ALA A 133 -8.35 -23.25 -9.42
N ARG A 134 -7.56 -24.24 -8.98
CA ARG A 134 -6.24 -23.99 -8.38
C ARG A 134 -5.26 -23.37 -9.36
N VAL A 135 -5.25 -23.80 -10.62
CA VAL A 135 -4.40 -23.21 -11.67
C VAL A 135 -4.76 -21.75 -11.89
N LEU A 136 -6.05 -21.43 -11.99
CA LEU A 136 -6.52 -20.05 -12.17
C LEU A 136 -6.20 -19.17 -10.96
N VAL A 137 -6.41 -19.68 -9.73
CA VAL A 137 -6.05 -18.96 -8.50
C VAL A 137 -4.55 -18.67 -8.46
N ARG A 138 -3.69 -19.65 -8.76
CA ARG A 138 -2.24 -19.45 -8.82
C ARG A 138 -1.84 -18.42 -9.88
N LYS A 139 -2.48 -18.44 -11.06
CA LYS A 139 -2.22 -17.45 -12.12
C LYS A 139 -2.59 -16.03 -11.65
N ARG A 140 -3.75 -15.87 -11.01
CA ARG A 140 -4.18 -14.58 -10.45
C ARG A 140 -3.29 -14.11 -9.30
N ALA A 141 -2.92 -15.02 -8.39
CA ALA A 141 -2.00 -14.71 -7.30
C ALA A 141 -0.64 -14.27 -7.83
N ARG A 142 -0.11 -14.92 -8.89
CA ARG A 142 1.12 -14.45 -9.57
C ARG A 142 0.97 -13.04 -10.11
N ALA A 143 -0.13 -12.75 -10.81
CA ALA A 143 -0.39 -11.39 -11.31
C ALA A 143 -0.46 -10.35 -10.17
N LEU A 144 -1.10 -10.68 -9.05
CA LEU A 144 -1.11 -9.81 -7.86
C LEU A 144 0.28 -9.53 -7.30
N ARG A 145 1.16 -10.54 -7.27
CA ARG A 145 2.53 -10.38 -6.76
C ARG A 145 3.39 -9.41 -7.58
N GLU A 146 3.08 -9.26 -8.86
CA GLU A 146 3.78 -8.34 -9.76
C GLU A 146 3.27 -6.90 -9.64
N ILE A 147 2.00 -6.70 -9.29
CA ILE A 147 1.42 -5.35 -9.19
C ILE A 147 1.46 -4.75 -7.78
N VAL A 148 1.51 -5.59 -6.74
CA VAL A 148 1.58 -5.13 -5.35
C VAL A 148 3.07 -4.97 -4.99
N PRO A 149 3.50 -3.78 -4.53
CA PRO A 149 4.87 -3.59 -4.06
C PRO A 149 5.25 -4.63 -3.01
N GLY A 150 6.42 -5.27 -3.17
CA GLY A 150 6.87 -6.35 -2.29
C GLY A 150 6.08 -7.67 -2.42
N GLY A 151 5.11 -7.75 -3.34
CA GLY A 151 4.23 -8.90 -3.54
C GLY A 151 4.97 -10.19 -3.86
N ARG A 152 6.07 -10.12 -4.61
CA ARG A 152 6.94 -11.28 -4.92
C ARG A 152 7.48 -11.98 -3.67
N GLY A 153 7.74 -11.25 -2.59
CA GLY A 153 8.18 -11.80 -1.30
C GLY A 153 7.07 -12.42 -0.46
N MET A 154 5.80 -12.29 -0.85
CA MET A 154 4.65 -12.74 -0.06
C MET A 154 4.27 -14.19 -0.41
N MET A 155 4.85 -15.16 0.29
CA MET A 155 4.58 -16.58 0.00
C MET A 155 3.14 -17.02 0.33
N ASP A 156 2.59 -16.51 1.42
CA ASP A 156 1.22 -16.79 1.87
C ASP A 156 0.17 -15.97 1.09
N GLU A 157 -0.88 -16.65 0.60
CA GLU A 157 -1.96 -16.05 -0.18
C GLU A 157 -2.86 -15.14 0.66
N CYS A 158 -3.12 -15.49 1.93
CA CYS A 158 -3.94 -14.65 2.81
C CYS A 158 -3.26 -13.31 3.08
N THR A 159 -1.95 -13.33 3.34
CA THR A 159 -1.19 -12.10 3.56
C THR A 159 -1.07 -11.28 2.27
N LEU A 160 -0.92 -11.92 1.09
CA LEU A 160 -0.94 -11.23 -0.21
C LEU A 160 -2.28 -10.51 -0.42
N LEU A 161 -3.41 -11.16 -0.15
CA LEU A 161 -4.74 -10.56 -0.30
C LEU A 161 -4.97 -9.41 0.67
N GLY A 162 -4.54 -9.56 1.94
CA GLY A 162 -4.63 -8.49 2.94
C GLY A 162 -3.83 -7.25 2.54
N GLU A 163 -2.60 -7.43 2.06
CA GLU A 163 -1.75 -6.34 1.57
C GLU A 163 -2.31 -5.71 0.29
N THR A 164 -2.87 -6.53 -0.61
CA THR A 164 -3.51 -6.05 -1.84
C THR A 164 -4.70 -5.15 -1.52
N LEU A 165 -5.55 -5.57 -0.58
CA LEU A 165 -6.71 -4.79 -0.17
C LEU A 165 -6.28 -3.46 0.46
N ASP A 166 -5.34 -3.52 1.41
CA ASP A 166 -4.81 -2.32 2.07
C ASP A 166 -4.18 -1.34 1.06
N TYR A 167 -3.42 -1.86 0.09
CA TYR A 167 -2.82 -1.07 -0.97
C TYR A 167 -3.87 -0.45 -1.90
N ALA A 168 -4.91 -1.20 -2.30
CA ALA A 168 -5.98 -0.69 -3.17
C ALA A 168 -6.75 0.46 -2.52
N VAL A 169 -7.09 0.36 -1.23
CA VAL A 169 -7.73 1.46 -0.50
C VAL A 169 -6.77 2.64 -0.40
N SER A 170 -5.50 2.39 -0.14
CA SER A 170 -4.48 3.43 -0.02
C SER A 170 -4.28 4.21 -1.34
N LEU A 171 -4.27 3.52 -2.48
CA LEU A 171 -4.22 4.13 -3.81
C LEU A 171 -5.43 5.03 -4.08
N LYS A 172 -6.63 4.59 -3.67
CA LYS A 172 -7.84 5.42 -3.80
C LYS A 172 -7.70 6.74 -3.03
N ASP A 173 -7.24 6.67 -1.77
CA ASP A 173 -7.01 7.86 -0.95
C ASP A 173 -5.94 8.79 -1.53
N GLN A 174 -4.88 8.21 -2.12
CA GLN A 174 -3.83 8.96 -2.79
C GLN A 174 -4.38 9.77 -3.98
N VAL A 175 -5.18 9.12 -4.82
CA VAL A 175 -5.84 9.77 -5.96
C VAL A 175 -6.79 10.87 -5.49
N GLU A 176 -7.61 10.62 -4.47
CA GLU A 176 -8.50 11.63 -3.90
C GLU A 176 -7.73 12.84 -3.36
N ALA A 177 -6.61 12.62 -2.64
CA ALA A 177 -5.77 13.70 -2.13
C ALA A 177 -5.14 14.54 -3.25
N MET A 178 -4.67 13.90 -4.32
CA MET A 178 -4.12 14.60 -5.48
C MET A 178 -5.18 15.38 -6.25
N GLN A 179 -6.39 14.84 -6.41
CA GLN A 179 -7.49 15.56 -7.04
C GLN A 179 -7.93 16.77 -6.20
N LEU A 180 -7.90 16.67 -4.87
CA LEU A 180 -8.17 17.80 -3.99
C LEU A 180 -7.17 18.93 -4.25
N LEU A 181 -5.87 18.63 -4.32
CA LEU A 181 -4.85 19.62 -4.67
C LEU A 181 -5.13 20.31 -6.01
N LEU A 182 -5.47 19.54 -7.03
CA LEU A 182 -5.75 20.10 -8.35
C LEU A 182 -6.93 21.08 -8.30
N ARG A 183 -8.03 20.71 -7.63
CA ARG A 183 -9.19 21.57 -7.47
C ARG A 183 -8.85 22.86 -6.71
N THR A 184 -8.05 22.77 -5.65
CA THR A 184 -7.64 23.96 -4.88
C THR A 184 -6.70 24.88 -5.65
N LEU A 185 -5.87 24.32 -6.54
CA LEU A 185 -4.97 25.11 -7.39
C LEU A 185 -5.67 25.72 -8.60
N GLN A 186 -6.80 25.15 -9.01
CA GLN A 186 -7.61 25.61 -10.14
C GLN A 186 -8.78 26.51 -9.72
N ALA A 187 -9.03 26.64 -8.41
CA ALA A 187 -10.07 27.54 -7.91
C ALA A 187 -9.74 28.99 -8.33
N PRO A 188 -10.71 29.74 -8.88
CA PRO A 188 -10.53 31.17 -9.14
C PRO A 188 -10.07 31.85 -7.86
N GLN A 189 -9.00 32.63 -7.94
CA GLN A 189 -8.65 33.58 -6.89
C GLN A 189 -9.77 34.62 -6.91
N GLU A 190 -10.80 34.44 -6.08
CA GLU A 190 -11.81 35.46 -5.86
C GLU A 190 -11.09 36.70 -5.29
N PRO A 191 -11.18 37.86 -5.97
CA PRO A 191 -10.48 39.09 -5.60
C PRO A 191 -11.05 39.75 -4.33
#